data_AF-A0A109QKB7-F1
#
_entry.id   AF-A0A109QKB7-F1
#
_cell.length_a   1.000
_cell.length_b   1.000
_cell.length_c   1.000
_cell.angle_alpha   90.00
_cell.angle_beta   90.00
_cell.angle_gamma   90.00
#
_symmetry.space_group_name_H-M   'P 1'
#
loop_
_entity.id
_entity.type
_entity.pdbx_description
1 polymer ?
#
loop_
_entity_poly.entity_id
_entity_poly.type
_entity_poly.pdbx_seq_one_letter_code
_entity_poly.pdbx_strand_id
1 'polypeptide(L)'
;MLALLPPELWGRAKRAASYAGLIPEREASGKSVERSQLSRKGPPLLRRKLYMGALVAVRHDPEMRAFYHRLLSRGKRKKQALLAVAHKLLRRMMGRLREYYATQLDQGVA
;
A
#
# COMPACT_ATOMS: atom_id res chain seq x y z
N MET A 1 0.41 11.59 -3.77
CA MET A 1 1.12 10.53 -3.01
C MET A 1 2.19 9.84 -3.85
N LEU A 2 1.97 9.64 -5.16
CA LEU A 2 2.96 9.07 -6.09
C LEU A 2 4.23 9.90 -6.24
N ALA A 3 4.15 11.23 -6.11
CA ALA A 3 5.32 12.12 -6.18
C ALA A 3 6.38 11.87 -5.08
N LEU A 4 6.03 11.15 -4.01
CA LEU A 4 6.98 10.76 -2.95
C LEU A 4 7.59 9.37 -3.19
N LEU A 5 7.20 8.69 -4.26
CA LEU A 5 7.78 7.42 -4.68
C LEU A 5 8.82 7.68 -5.77
N PRO A 6 10.04 7.12 -5.64
CA PRO A 6 11.03 7.16 -6.71
C PRO A 6 10.45 6.63 -8.02
N PRO A 7 10.69 7.28 -9.16
CA PRO A 7 10.14 6.89 -10.46
C PRO A 7 10.57 5.48 -10.88
N GLU A 8 11.72 5.01 -10.40
CA GLU A 8 12.24 3.66 -10.68
C GLU A 8 11.40 2.55 -10.03
N LEU A 9 10.50 2.92 -9.11
CA LEU A 9 9.56 2.00 -8.44
C LEU A 9 8.18 1.98 -9.11
N TRP A 10 7.92 2.83 -10.10
CA TRP A 10 6.64 2.86 -10.80
C TRP A 10 6.39 1.55 -11.55
N GLY A 11 5.15 1.08 -11.52
CA GLY A 11 4.77 -0.24 -12.02
C GLY A 11 5.27 -1.44 -11.20
N ARG A 12 6.18 -1.24 -10.23
CA ARG A 12 6.76 -2.31 -9.38
C ARG A 12 6.09 -2.36 -8.01
N ALA A 13 4.83 -2.80 -7.99
CA ALA A 13 3.96 -2.77 -6.80
C ALA A 13 4.57 -3.36 -5.52
N LYS A 14 5.29 -4.49 -5.61
CA LYS A 14 5.93 -5.13 -4.44
C LYS A 14 7.06 -4.27 -3.85
N ARG A 15 7.92 -3.69 -4.71
CA ARG A 15 9.03 -2.83 -4.29
C ARG A 15 8.50 -1.51 -3.74
N ALA A 16 7.51 -0.92 -4.39
CA ALA A 16 6.83 0.29 -3.89
C ALA A 16 6.20 0.07 -2.51
N ALA A 17 5.54 -1.06 -2.27
CA ALA A 17 4.95 -1.38 -0.96
C ALA A 17 6.00 -1.58 0.14
N SER A 18 7.12 -2.20 -0.19
CA SER A 18 8.26 -2.36 0.73
C SER A 18 8.87 -1.00 1.08
N TYR A 19 9.10 -0.15 0.07
CA TYR A 19 9.65 1.20 0.25
C TYR A 19 8.72 2.11 1.05
N ALA A 20 7.40 1.99 0.85
CA ALA A 20 6.41 2.76 1.60
C ALA A 20 6.25 2.30 3.07
N GLY A 21 6.97 1.25 3.49
CA GLY A 21 6.82 0.65 4.81
C GLY A 21 5.40 0.17 5.05
N LEU A 22 4.75 -0.42 4.04
CA LEU A 22 3.38 -0.98 4.12
C LEU A 22 3.37 -2.50 4.27
N ILE A 23 4.55 -3.12 4.25
CA ILE A 23 4.71 -4.56 4.45
C ILE A 23 4.97 -4.80 5.94
N PRO A 24 4.24 -5.73 6.59
CA PRO A 24 4.54 -6.12 7.95
C PRO A 24 5.92 -6.78 8.00
N GLU A 25 6.81 -6.28 8.87
CA GLU A 25 8.10 -6.92 9.14
C GLU A 25 7.86 -7.92 10.27
N ARG A 26 8.20 -9.19 10.05
CA ARG A 26 8.19 -10.19 11.12
C ARG A 26 9.47 -10.01 11.91
N GLU A 27 9.37 -9.55 13.15
CA GLU A 27 10.50 -9.62 14.07
C GLU A 27 10.70 -11.08 14.48
N ALA A 28 11.85 -11.65 14.10
CA ALA A 28 12.21 -13.04 14.37
C ALA A 28 12.85 -13.23 15.76
N SER A 29 12.60 -12.34 16.73
CA SER A 29 13.16 -12.43 18.09
C SER A 29 12.21 -13.16 19.04
N GLY A 30 11.87 -14.41 18.73
CA GLY A 30 11.45 -15.47 19.68
C GLY A 30 10.29 -15.27 20.67
N LYS A 31 9.72 -14.07 20.88
CA LYS A 31 8.69 -13.80 21.92
C LYS A 31 7.57 -12.85 21.46
N SER A 32 7.60 -12.32 20.24
CA SER A 32 6.66 -11.31 19.74
C SER A 32 5.79 -11.75 18.54
N VAL A 33 5.60 -13.08 18.39
CA VAL A 33 4.96 -13.69 17.20
C VAL A 33 3.52 -13.18 16.94
N GLU A 34 2.81 -12.69 17.95
CA GLU A 34 1.47 -12.11 17.78
C GLU A 34 1.44 -10.65 17.26
N ARG A 35 2.57 -9.93 17.29
CA ARG A 35 2.61 -8.48 16.99
C ARG A 35 3.54 -8.20 15.83
N SER A 36 3.11 -8.54 14.61
CA SER A 36 3.78 -8.06 13.40
C SER A 36 3.73 -6.53 13.37
N GLN A 37 4.88 -5.88 13.60
CA GLN A 37 5.00 -4.43 13.48
C GLN A 37 5.15 -4.06 12.01
N LEU A 38 4.66 -2.87 11.66
CA LEU A 38 4.86 -2.35 10.33
C LEU A 38 6.34 -1.97 10.16
N SER A 39 6.96 -2.35 9.05
CA SER A 39 8.35 -1.98 8.80
C SER A 39 8.53 -0.47 8.94
N ARG A 40 9.49 -0.06 9.76
CA ARG A 40 9.88 1.36 9.88
C ARG A 40 10.76 1.80 8.72
N LYS A 41 11.18 0.86 7.86
CA LYS A 41 11.97 1.12 6.65
C LYS A 41 11.07 1.78 5.60
N GLY A 42 11.23 3.09 5.42
CA GLY A 42 10.48 3.87 4.44
C GLY A 42 10.13 5.28 4.91
N PRO A 43 9.83 6.22 3.98
CA PRO A 43 9.52 7.60 4.35
C PRO A 43 8.26 7.71 5.22
N PRO A 44 8.33 8.26 6.44
CA PRO A 44 7.16 8.40 7.33
C PRO A 44 6.02 9.19 6.70
N LEU A 45 6.37 10.20 5.90
CA LEU A 45 5.40 11.06 5.19
C LEU A 45 4.60 10.27 4.14
N LEU A 46 5.25 9.37 3.40
CA LEU A 46 4.59 8.54 2.40
C LEU A 46 3.57 7.62 3.05
N ARG A 47 3.96 6.94 4.15
CA ARG A 47 3.05 6.12 4.95
C ARG A 47 1.88 6.91 5.53
N ARG A 48 2.11 8.12 6.03
CA ARG A 48 1.04 9.00 6.56
C ARG A 48 0.05 9.37 5.45
N LYS A 49 0.53 9.78 4.27
CA LYS A 49 -0.35 10.11 3.13
C LYS A 49 -1.14 8.88 2.65
N LEU A 50 -0.51 7.71 2.62
CA LEU A 50 -1.17 6.42 2.34
C LEU A 50 -2.32 6.14 3.30
N TYR A 51 -2.06 6.34 4.59
CA TYR A 51 -3.03 6.10 5.64
C TYR A 51 -4.22 7.07 5.53
N MET A 52 -3.96 8.35 5.27
CA MET A 52 -5.03 9.33 5.00
C MET A 52 -5.83 8.94 3.75
N GLY A 53 -5.17 8.49 2.68
CA GLY A 53 -5.83 7.98 1.49
C GLY A 53 -6.72 6.77 1.78
N ALA A 54 -6.28 5.85 2.64
CA ALA A 54 -7.07 4.71 3.06
C ALA A 54 -8.31 5.12 3.87
N LEU A 55 -8.21 6.13 4.75
CA LEU A 55 -9.36 6.65 5.48
C LEU A 55 -10.45 7.18 4.54
N VAL A 56 -10.04 7.97 3.55
CA VAL A 56 -10.96 8.52 2.53
C VAL A 56 -11.53 7.39 1.68
N ALA A 57 -10.70 6.45 1.24
CA ALA A 57 -11.16 5.34 0.40
C ALA A 57 -12.17 4.43 1.13
N VAL A 58 -11.97 4.12 2.42
CA VAL A 58 -12.95 3.35 3.18
C VAL A 58 -14.30 4.07 3.30
N ARG A 59 -14.30 5.41 3.25
CA ARG A 59 -15.54 6.21 3.33
C ARG A 59 -16.28 6.27 2.00
N HIS A 60 -15.57 6.42 0.88
CA HIS A 60 -16.17 6.75 -0.41
C HIS A 60 -16.13 5.62 -1.46
N ASP A 61 -15.22 4.65 -1.32
CA ASP A 61 -15.09 3.51 -2.23
C ASP A 61 -15.76 2.27 -1.59
N PRO A 62 -16.90 1.79 -2.13
CA PRO A 62 -17.63 0.64 -1.58
C PRO A 62 -16.78 -0.64 -1.53
N GLU A 63 -15.86 -0.83 -2.47
CA GLU A 63 -15.00 -2.00 -2.53
C GLU A 63 -13.92 -1.95 -1.45
N MET A 64 -13.31 -0.77 -1.23
CA MET A 64 -12.36 -0.59 -0.14
C MET A 64 -13.04 -0.70 1.22
N ARG A 65 -14.27 -0.19 1.34
CA ARG A 65 -15.11 -0.34 2.54
C ARG A 65 -15.40 -1.81 2.83
N ALA A 66 -15.86 -2.57 1.83
CA ALA A 66 -16.10 -4.00 1.98
C ALA A 66 -14.84 -4.78 2.35
N PHE A 67 -13.70 -4.43 1.74
CA PHE A 67 -12.41 -5.03 2.08
C PHE A 67 -12.01 -4.73 3.54
N TYR A 68 -12.18 -3.48 3.99
CA TYR A 68 -11.92 -3.07 5.36
C TYR A 68 -12.78 -3.85 6.36
N HIS A 69 -14.09 -3.91 6.16
CA HIS A 69 -15.00 -4.65 7.05
C HIS A 69 -14.69 -6.15 7.08
N ARG A 70 -14.32 -6.75 5.94
CA ARG A 70 -13.89 -8.15 5.88
C ARG A 70 -12.63 -8.42 6.69
N LEU A 71 -11.72 -7.46 6.82
CA LEU A 71 -10.55 -7.61 7.69
C LEU A 71 -10.92 -7.47 9.17
N LEU A 72 -11.85 -6.56 9.50
CA LEU A 72 -12.35 -6.43 10.85
C LEU A 72 -13.07 -7.69 11.33
N SER A 73 -13.91 -8.31 10.49
CA SER A 73 -14.61 -9.54 10.84
C SER A 73 -13.67 -10.73 11.08
N ARG A 74 -12.45 -10.67 10.52
CA ARG A 74 -11.36 -11.62 10.76
C ARG A 74 -10.52 -11.28 12.01
N GLY A 75 -11.01 -10.39 12.88
CA GLY A 75 -10.34 -10.00 14.12
C GLY A 75 -9.14 -9.06 13.94
N LYS A 76 -8.92 -8.48 12.75
CA LYS A 76 -7.83 -7.51 12.57
C LYS A 76 -8.16 -6.19 13.26
N ARG A 77 -7.16 -5.58 13.90
CA ARG A 77 -7.31 -4.25 14.52
C ARG A 77 -7.61 -3.20 13.44
N LYS A 78 -8.41 -2.18 13.76
CA LYS A 78 -8.76 -1.07 12.83
C LYS A 78 -7.55 -0.50 12.09
N LYS A 79 -6.45 -0.25 12.81
CA LYS A 79 -5.20 0.25 12.22
C LYS A 79 -4.58 -0.74 11.22
N GLN A 80 -4.59 -2.04 11.51
CA GLN A 80 -4.08 -3.07 10.60
C GLN A 80 -4.94 -3.16 9.34
N ALA A 81 -6.26 -3.07 9.50
CA ALA A 81 -7.18 -3.08 8.37
C ALA A 81 -6.99 -1.84 7.47
N LEU A 82 -6.82 -0.64 8.04
CA LEU A 82 -6.52 0.57 7.28
C LEU A 82 -5.17 0.50 6.54
N LEU A 83 -4.14 -0.07 7.17
CA LEU A 83 -2.85 -0.28 6.50
C LEU A 83 -2.95 -1.28 5.34
N ALA A 84 -3.76 -2.33 5.48
CA ALA A 84 -4.03 -3.26 4.39
C ALA A 84 -4.80 -2.58 3.24
N VAL A 85 -5.75 -1.69 3.54
CA VAL A 85 -6.42 -0.87 2.52
C VAL A 85 -5.41 0.04 1.82
N ALA A 86 -4.54 0.72 2.57
CA ALA A 86 -3.46 1.55 2.01
C ALA A 86 -2.56 0.75 1.06
N HIS A 87 -2.19 -0.47 1.45
CA HIS A 87 -1.42 -1.37 0.58
C HIS A 87 -2.21 -1.76 -0.69
N LYS A 88 -3.51 -2.05 -0.58
CA LYS A 88 -4.36 -2.35 -1.73
C LYS A 88 -4.46 -1.16 -2.70
N LEU A 89 -4.64 0.05 -2.19
CA LEU A 89 -4.64 1.29 -2.99
C LEU A 89 -3.31 1.48 -3.73
N LEU A 90 -2.19 1.31 -3.04
CA LEU A 90 -0.88 1.42 -3.66
C LEU A 90 -0.71 0.43 -4.83
N ARG A 91 -1.15 -0.82 -4.66
CA ARG A 91 -1.08 -1.83 -5.73
C ARG A 91 -1.93 -1.43 -6.94
N ARG A 92 -3.13 -0.87 -6.73
CA ARG A 92 -3.98 -0.36 -7.82
C ARG A 92 -3.31 0.75 -8.60
N MET A 93 -2.75 1.74 -7.89
CA MET A 93 -2.06 2.86 -8.52
C MET A 93 -0.85 2.38 -9.32
N MET A 94 -0.09 1.43 -8.79
CA MET A 94 1.05 0.84 -9.50
C MET A 94 0.63 0.03 -10.73
N GLY A 95 -0.52 -0.66 -10.68
CA GLY A 95 -1.11 -1.33 -11.84
C GLY A 95 -1.44 -0.35 -12.96
N ARG A 96 -2.14 0.75 -12.62
CA ARG A 96 -2.48 1.82 -13.58
C ARG A 96 -1.24 2.49 -14.17
N LEU A 97 -0.21 2.75 -13.35
CA LEU A 97 1.06 3.30 -13.86
C LEU A 97 1.75 2.33 -14.81
N ARG A 98 1.79 1.03 -14.49
CA ARG A 98 2.37 0.02 -15.37
C ARG A 98 1.65 -0.01 -16.72
N GLU A 99 0.32 0.02 -16.71
CA GLU A 99 -0.50 0.08 -17.93
C GLU A 99 -0.19 1.35 -18.73
N TYR A 100 -0.20 2.52 -18.08
CA TYR A 100 0.10 3.80 -18.71
C TYR A 100 1.47 3.83 -19.41
N TYR A 101 2.52 3.37 -18.73
CA TYR A 101 3.86 3.29 -19.33
C TYR A 101 3.98 2.23 -20.41
N ALA A 102 3.24 1.11 -20.31
CA ALA A 102 3.21 0.12 -21.38
C ALA A 102 2.56 0.69 -22.64
N THR A 103 1.46 1.42 -22.51
CA THR A 103 0.79 2.09 -23.64
C THR A 103 1.67 3.18 -24.26
N GLN A 104 2.47 3.91 -23.46
CA GLN A 104 3.40 4.93 -23.98
C GLN A 104 4.56 4.34 -24.79
N LEU A 105 5.07 3.16 -24.39
CA LEU A 105 6.12 2.45 -25.15
C LEU A 105 5.59 1.90 -26.49
N ASP A 106 4.32 1.50 -26.53
CA ASP A 106 3.63 1.03 -27.75
C ASP A 106 3.34 2.17 -28.73
N GLN A 107 3.29 3.42 -28.25
CA GLN A 107 2.96 4.60 -29.04
C GLN A 107 4.17 5.35 -29.63
N GLY A 108 5.37 4.78 -29.58
CA GLY A 108 6.51 5.24 -30.38
C GLY A 108 6.98 6.66 -30.05
N VAL A 109 7.83 6.79 -29.04
CA VAL A 109 8.87 7.83 -29.05
C VAL A 109 10.17 7.11 -29.40
N ALA A 110 10.41 7.00 -30.71
CA ALA A 110 11.72 6.84 -31.31
C ALA A 110 12.25 8.23 -31.69
#